data_AF-A0A7L2S2P1-F1
#
_entry.id   AF-A0A7L2S2P1-F1
#
_cell.length_a   1.000
_cell.length_b   1.000
_cell.length_c   1.000
_cell.angle_alpha   90.00
_cell.angle_beta   90.00
_cell.angle_gamma   90.00
#
_symmetry.space_group_name_H-M   'P 1'
#
loop_
_entity.id
_entity.type
_entity.pdbx_description
1 polymer ?
#
loop_
_entity_poly.entity_id
_entity_poly.type
_entity_poly.pdbx_seq_one_letter_code
_entity_poly.pdbx_strand_id
1 'polypeptide(L)'
;GSFKAAANGRILKKHCESEQRCLDRLMNDVLKPYVPAYHGDVVKDGERYNQMEDLLAEFDSPCVMDCKMGVRTYLEEELIKARKKPSLRKDMYQKMIEVDPDAPTEEENVLRAVTKPRYMQWRETISSTATLGFRIEGIKKEDGTVNRDFKKTRTKEQVMEAFREFTRGNRNILV
;
A
#
# COMPACT_ATOMS: atom_id res chain seq x y z
N GLY A 1 -11.90 7.12 5.11
CA GLY A 1 -10.54 6.75 4.65
C GLY A 1 -9.52 7.34 5.60
N SER A 2 -8.23 6.99 5.48
CA SER A 2 -7.18 7.56 6.33
C SER A 2 -6.79 9.01 5.95
N PHE A 3 -7.42 9.59 4.93
CA PHE A 3 -7.10 10.92 4.42
C PHE A 3 -8.30 11.89 4.51
N LYS A 4 -8.00 13.18 4.70
CA LYS A 4 -8.93 14.30 4.57
C LYS A 4 -8.29 15.40 3.71
N ALA A 5 -9.09 16.14 2.96
CA ALA A 5 -8.59 17.30 2.21
C ALA A 5 -8.11 18.42 3.16
N ALA A 6 -7.07 19.13 2.74
CA ALA A 6 -6.66 20.43 3.30
C ALA A 6 -6.59 21.49 2.20
N ALA A 7 -6.38 22.74 2.59
CA ALA A 7 -6.24 23.86 1.65
C ALA A 7 -4.83 23.94 1.06
N ASN A 8 -4.70 24.66 -0.06
CA ASN A 8 -3.42 25.06 -0.67
C ASN A 8 -2.53 23.88 -1.10
N GLY A 9 -3.09 22.90 -1.82
CA GLY A 9 -2.32 21.75 -2.35
C GLY A 9 -1.81 20.80 -1.26
N ARG A 10 -2.55 20.68 -0.15
CA ARG A 10 -2.18 19.82 0.98
C ARG A 10 -3.25 18.79 1.27
N ILE A 11 -2.84 17.70 1.91
CA ILE A 11 -3.69 16.63 2.39
C ILE A 11 -3.36 16.28 3.85
N LEU A 12 -4.36 15.83 4.58
CA LEU A 12 -4.23 15.35 5.95
C LEU A 12 -4.28 13.83 5.96
N LYS A 13 -3.25 13.18 6.49
CA LYS A 13 -3.23 11.74 6.73
C LYS A 13 -3.37 11.47 8.21
N LYS A 14 -4.24 10.52 8.60
CA LYS A 14 -4.47 10.17 10.00
C LYS A 14 -3.12 9.86 10.68
N HIS A 15 -2.88 10.50 11.82
CA HIS A 15 -1.57 10.48 12.45
C HIS A 15 -1.14 9.06 12.82
N CYS A 16 0.15 8.81 12.62
CA CYS A 16 0.85 7.58 12.99
C CYS A 16 2.25 7.98 13.45
N GLU A 17 2.59 7.65 14.70
CA GLU A 17 3.84 8.10 15.34
C GLU A 17 5.10 7.64 14.58
N SER A 18 5.11 6.40 14.07
CA SER A 18 6.26 5.93 13.28
C SER A 18 6.39 6.68 11.96
N GLU A 19 5.27 6.98 11.30
CA GLU A 19 5.29 7.73 10.04
C GLU A 19 5.70 9.19 10.25
N GLN A 20 5.18 9.83 11.29
CA GLN A 20 5.55 11.19 11.64
C GLN A 20 7.06 11.33 11.88
N ARG A 21 7.65 10.42 12.66
CA ARG A 21 9.11 10.39 12.89
C ARG A 21 9.90 10.12 11.60
N CYS A 22 9.38 9.30 10.69
CA CYS A 22 10.02 9.08 9.39
C CYS A 22 9.99 10.35 8.54
N LEU A 23 8.85 11.03 8.47
CA LEU A 23 8.67 12.27 7.70
C LEU A 23 9.58 13.38 8.22
N ASP A 24 9.68 13.57 9.55
CA ASP A 24 10.62 14.53 10.16
C ASP A 24 12.07 14.31 9.70
N ARG A 25 12.50 13.05 9.70
CA ARG A 25 13.86 12.69 9.28
C ARG A 25 14.05 12.93 7.79
N LEU A 26 13.09 12.51 6.97
CA LEU A 26 13.14 12.68 5.52
C LEU A 26 13.20 14.15 5.09
N MET A 27 12.57 15.06 5.83
CA MET A 27 12.65 16.51 5.54
C MET A 27 14.06 17.11 5.71
N ASN A 28 15.00 16.34 6.28
CA ASN A 28 16.39 16.70 6.49
C ASN A 28 17.36 15.69 5.84
N ASP A 29 16.87 14.84 4.94
CA ASP A 29 17.64 13.78 4.27
C ASP A 29 17.80 14.07 2.77
N VAL A 30 18.75 13.39 2.12
CA VAL A 30 18.93 13.45 0.65
C VAL A 30 17.70 12.96 -0.11
N LEU A 31 16.85 12.14 0.52
CA LEU A 31 15.60 11.64 -0.06
C LEU A 31 14.46 12.67 -0.07
N LYS A 32 14.63 13.84 0.56
CA LYS A 32 13.60 14.89 0.63
C LYS A 32 12.89 15.21 -0.70
N PRO A 33 13.59 15.35 -1.85
CA PRO A 33 12.93 15.69 -3.11
C PRO A 33 12.07 14.57 -3.70
N TYR A 34 12.13 13.35 -3.14
CA TYR A 34 11.45 12.15 -3.65
C TYR A 34 10.30 11.70 -2.75
N VAL A 35 9.93 12.51 -1.74
CA VAL A 35 8.83 12.23 -0.82
C VAL A 35 7.93 13.48 -0.71
N PRO A 36 6.64 13.32 -0.34
CA PRO A 36 5.76 14.47 -0.14
C PRO A 36 6.32 15.40 0.93
N ALA A 37 6.27 16.71 0.70
CA ALA A 37 6.66 17.68 1.71
C ALA A 37 5.81 17.49 2.98
N TYR A 38 6.46 17.48 4.15
CA TYR A 38 5.80 17.35 5.43
C TYR A 38 5.75 18.70 6.15
N HIS A 39 4.58 19.07 6.65
CA HIS A 39 4.30 20.39 7.23
C HIS A 39 3.97 20.34 8.73
N GLY A 40 4.27 19.23 9.40
CA GLY A 40 3.95 19.02 10.80
C GLY A 40 2.57 18.38 11.01
N ASP A 41 2.21 18.25 12.29
CA ASP A 41 0.92 17.71 12.69
C ASP A 41 -0.14 18.79 12.88
N VAL A 42 -1.38 18.45 12.60
CA VAL A 42 -2.55 19.30 12.89
C VAL A 42 -3.61 18.51 13.64
N VAL A 43 -4.35 19.18 14.53
CA VAL A 43 -5.54 18.62 15.17
C VAL A 43 -6.77 19.19 14.50
N LYS A 44 -7.64 18.31 14.00
CA LYS A 44 -8.91 18.68 13.34
C LYS A 44 -10.00 17.75 13.82
N ASP A 45 -11.11 18.32 14.30
CA ASP A 45 -12.24 17.56 14.85
C ASP A 45 -11.84 16.61 15.99
N GLY A 46 -10.86 17.00 16.82
CA GLY A 46 -10.34 16.18 17.93
C GLY A 46 -9.41 15.02 17.51
N GLU A 47 -9.13 14.86 16.22
CA GLU A 47 -8.18 13.87 15.71
C GLU A 47 -6.88 14.53 15.22
N ARG A 48 -5.74 13.87 15.45
CA ARG A 48 -4.42 14.31 14.98
C ARG A 48 -4.14 13.77 13.57
N TYR A 49 -3.52 14.59 12.73
CA TYR A 49 -3.17 14.27 11.35
C TYR A 49 -1.76 14.76 11.02
N ASN A 50 -1.02 13.96 10.25
CA ASN A 50 0.17 14.41 9.54
C ASN A 50 -0.29 15.29 8.36
N GLN A 51 0.10 16.56 8.31
CA GLN A 51 -0.16 17.43 7.15
C GLN A 51 0.96 17.28 6.13
N MET A 52 0.61 16.91 4.90
CA MET A 52 1.57 16.66 3.83
C MET A 52 1.11 17.30 2.52
N GLU A 53 2.05 17.44 1.59
CA GLU A 53 1.79 17.83 0.21
C GLU A 53 0.81 16.86 -0.47
N ASP A 54 -0.11 17.41 -1.25
CA ASP A 54 -0.92 16.62 -2.18
C ASP A 54 -0.16 16.47 -3.51
N LEU A 55 0.43 15.29 -3.73
CA LEU A 55 1.19 14.97 -4.94
C LEU A 55 0.36 15.06 -6.24
N LEU A 56 -0.96 15.18 -6.14
CA LEU A 56 -1.84 15.30 -7.30
C LEU A 56 -2.20 16.75 -7.64
N ALA A 57 -1.82 17.72 -6.80
CA ALA A 57 -2.32 19.09 -6.88
C ALA A 57 -1.96 19.83 -8.19
N GLU A 58 -0.82 19.49 -8.79
CA GLU A 58 -0.33 20.12 -10.02
C GLU A 58 -0.68 19.35 -11.30
N PHE A 59 -1.38 18.22 -11.19
CA PHE A 59 -1.73 17.38 -12.33
C PHE A 59 -3.20 17.58 -12.74
N ASP A 60 -3.42 17.77 -14.04
CA ASP A 60 -4.76 17.70 -14.63
C ASP A 60 -5.15 16.24 -14.90
N SER A 61 -6.25 15.79 -14.30
CA SER A 61 -6.80 14.43 -14.47
C SER A 61 -5.76 13.30 -14.28
N PRO A 62 -5.06 13.23 -13.13
CA PRO A 62 -3.93 12.31 -12.96
C PRO A 62 -4.34 10.84 -13.01
N CYS A 63 -3.53 10.07 -13.74
CA CYS A 63 -3.43 8.62 -13.60
C CYS A 63 -2.45 8.29 -12.46
N VAL A 64 -2.84 7.39 -11.55
CA VAL A 64 -2.04 7.05 -10.36
C VAL A 64 -1.83 5.55 -10.30
N MET A 65 -0.59 5.10 -10.14
CA MET A 65 -0.26 3.72 -9.81
C MET A 65 0.41 3.67 -8.43
N ASP A 66 -0.08 2.80 -7.56
CA ASP A 66 0.54 2.52 -6.27
C ASP A 66 1.33 1.21 -6.36
N CYS A 67 2.65 1.29 -6.15
CA CYS A 67 3.55 0.15 -6.07
C CYS A 67 4.07 -0.01 -4.64
N LYS A 68 3.76 -1.14 -4.01
CA LYS A 68 4.29 -1.49 -2.70
C LYS A 68 5.66 -2.14 -2.84
N MET A 69 6.65 -1.54 -2.19
CA MET A 69 8.05 -1.92 -2.30
C MET A 69 8.49 -2.93 -1.23
N GLY A 70 9.57 -3.65 -1.54
CA GLY A 70 10.25 -4.62 -0.67
C GLY A 70 9.83 -6.07 -0.96
N VAL A 71 10.69 -7.01 -0.58
CA VAL A 71 10.43 -8.47 -0.67
C VAL A 71 9.58 -9.00 0.51
N ARG A 72 9.36 -8.17 1.52
CA ARG A 72 8.61 -8.46 2.75
C ARG A 72 7.77 -7.25 3.13
N THR A 73 6.51 -7.47 3.49
CA THR A 73 5.50 -6.42 3.73
C THR A 73 4.88 -6.43 5.13
N TYR A 74 5.49 -7.18 6.04
CA TYR A 74 5.23 -7.16 7.49
C TYR A 74 6.55 -6.90 8.22
N LEU A 75 6.52 -6.37 9.44
CA LEU A 75 7.74 -6.18 10.24
C LEU A 75 8.14 -7.48 10.94
N GLU A 76 9.44 -7.70 11.19
CA GLU A 76 9.92 -8.88 11.93
C GLU A 76 9.34 -8.94 13.35
N GLU A 77 9.14 -7.80 13.99
CA GLU A 77 8.44 -7.72 15.27
C GLU A 77 7.01 -8.27 15.22
N GLU A 78 6.31 -8.16 14.09
CA GLU A 78 4.95 -8.71 13.93
C GLU A 78 4.98 -10.23 13.92
N LEU A 79 6.03 -10.86 13.38
CA LEU A 79 6.25 -12.30 13.50
C LEU A 79 6.49 -12.70 14.95
N ILE A 80 7.37 -12.00 15.66
CA ILE A 80 7.69 -12.29 17.06
C ILE A 80 6.43 -12.16 17.93
N LYS A 81 5.65 -11.09 17.73
CA LYS A 81 4.38 -10.87 18.43
C LYS A 81 3.37 -11.99 18.13
N ALA A 82 3.22 -12.39 16.87
CA ALA A 82 2.31 -13.46 16.49
C ALA A 82 2.70 -14.83 17.09
N ARG A 83 4.01 -15.11 17.25
CA ARG A 83 4.49 -16.32 17.93
C ARG A 83 4.19 -16.33 19.43
N LYS A 84 4.25 -15.17 20.10
CA LYS A 84 3.97 -15.06 21.54
C LYS A 84 2.48 -14.99 21.86
N LYS A 85 1.73 -14.22 21.08
CA LYS A 85 0.28 -14.00 21.26
C LYS A 85 -0.37 -13.81 19.88
N PRO A 86 -0.81 -14.89 19.22
CA PRO A 86 -1.42 -14.79 17.91
C PRO A 86 -2.73 -14.01 17.98
N SER A 87 -2.82 -12.94 17.18
CA SER A 87 -4.07 -12.20 16.96
C SER A 87 -4.70 -12.70 15.66
N LEU A 88 -5.89 -13.30 15.78
CA LEU A 88 -6.66 -13.80 14.65
C LEU A 88 -7.41 -12.67 13.93
N ARG A 89 -7.46 -12.74 12.60
CA ARG A 89 -8.03 -11.71 11.71
C ARG A 89 -9.01 -12.33 10.72
N LYS A 90 -10.31 -12.18 11.03
CA LYS A 90 -11.41 -12.64 10.17
C LYS A 90 -11.46 -11.92 8.83
N ASP A 91 -11.14 -10.63 8.82
CA ASP A 91 -11.10 -9.81 7.60
C ASP A 91 -10.00 -10.24 6.63
N MET A 92 -8.87 -10.72 7.14
CA MET A 92 -7.78 -11.25 6.32
C MET A 92 -8.09 -12.63 5.78
N TYR A 93 -8.77 -13.48 6.56
CA TYR A 93 -9.26 -14.78 6.09
C TYR A 93 -10.26 -14.60 4.94
N GLN A 94 -11.24 -13.73 5.11
CA GLN A 94 -12.24 -13.44 4.07
C GLN A 94 -11.58 -13.00 2.75
N LYS A 95 -10.61 -12.09 2.83
CA LYS A 95 -9.83 -11.66 1.66
C LYS A 95 -8.95 -12.76 1.07
N MET A 96 -8.55 -13.75 1.86
CA MET A 96 -7.74 -14.88 1.38
C MET A 96 -8.61 -15.79 0.53
N ILE A 97 -9.76 -16.23 1.06
CA ILE A 97 -10.68 -17.13 0.34
C ILE A 97 -11.33 -16.48 -0.89
N GLU A 98 -11.53 -15.16 -0.88
CA GLU A 98 -11.99 -14.41 -2.06
C GLU A 98 -11.01 -14.50 -3.24
N VAL A 99 -9.73 -14.67 -2.96
CA VAL A 99 -8.68 -14.79 -3.98
C VAL A 99 -8.37 -16.25 -4.29
N ASP A 100 -8.35 -17.09 -3.27
CA ASP A 100 -8.01 -18.51 -3.35
C ASP A 100 -8.69 -19.29 -2.20
N PRO A 101 -9.83 -19.96 -2.47
CA PRO A 101 -10.57 -20.72 -1.46
C PRO A 101 -9.76 -21.85 -0.82
N ASP A 102 -8.76 -22.38 -1.52
CA ASP A 102 -7.95 -23.52 -1.06
C ASP A 102 -6.67 -23.08 -0.31
N ALA A 103 -6.43 -21.76 -0.20
CA ALA A 103 -5.25 -21.23 0.46
C ALA A 103 -5.20 -21.37 2.00
N PRO A 104 -6.31 -21.27 2.76
CA PRO A 104 -6.28 -21.46 4.21
C PRO A 104 -6.10 -22.93 4.62
N THR A 105 -5.49 -23.18 5.78
CA THR A 105 -5.46 -24.52 6.38
C THR A 105 -6.83 -24.94 6.92
N GLU A 106 -6.99 -26.22 7.25
CA GLU A 106 -8.22 -26.73 7.88
C GLU A 106 -8.53 -25.99 9.20
N GLU A 107 -7.53 -25.74 10.04
CA GLU A 107 -7.73 -24.97 11.28
C GLU A 107 -8.12 -23.52 11.01
N GLU A 108 -7.52 -22.87 10.00
CA GLU A 108 -7.87 -21.51 9.60
C GLU A 108 -9.31 -21.42 9.08
N ASN A 109 -9.78 -22.46 8.37
CA ASN A 109 -11.15 -22.59 7.90
C ASN A 109 -12.15 -22.80 9.04
N VAL A 110 -11.81 -23.64 10.02
CA VAL A 110 -12.63 -23.82 11.23
C VAL A 110 -12.75 -22.52 12.03
N LEU A 111 -11.63 -21.81 12.22
CA LEU A 111 -11.61 -20.54 12.95
C LEU A 111 -12.16 -19.35 12.16
N ARG A 112 -12.27 -19.50 10.83
CA ARG A 112 -12.57 -18.43 9.87
C ARG A 112 -11.71 -17.19 10.07
N ALA A 113 -10.43 -17.43 10.36
CA ALA A 113 -9.48 -16.37 10.69
C ALA A 113 -8.05 -16.84 10.44
N VAL A 114 -7.20 -15.91 10.00
CA VAL A 114 -5.75 -16.12 9.84
C VAL A 114 -4.98 -15.12 10.71
N THR A 115 -3.70 -15.36 10.98
CA THR A 115 -2.86 -14.33 11.59
C THR A 115 -2.39 -13.31 10.53
N LYS A 116 -2.06 -12.09 10.94
CA LYS A 116 -1.53 -11.07 10.01
C LYS A 116 -0.28 -11.54 9.28
N PRO A 117 0.78 -12.07 9.94
CA PRO A 117 1.97 -12.49 9.22
C PRO A 117 1.71 -13.61 8.20
N ARG A 118 0.86 -14.58 8.56
CA ARG A 118 0.44 -15.67 7.65
C ARG A 118 -0.27 -15.15 6.40
N TYR A 119 -1.18 -14.19 6.55
CA TYR A 119 -1.83 -13.53 5.41
C TYR A 119 -0.81 -12.77 4.54
N MET A 120 0.09 -12.01 5.16
CA MET A 120 1.08 -11.21 4.43
C MET A 120 2.06 -12.09 3.66
N GLN A 121 2.56 -13.16 4.27
CA GLN A 121 3.43 -14.15 3.62
C GLN A 121 2.75 -14.80 2.41
N TRP A 122 1.49 -15.21 2.54
CA TRP A 122 0.73 -15.73 1.40
C TRP A 122 0.53 -14.68 0.31
N ARG A 123 0.17 -13.44 0.67
CA ARG A 123 0.06 -12.34 -0.30
C ARG A 123 1.36 -12.11 -1.06
N GLU A 124 2.50 -12.26 -0.40
CA GLU A 124 3.82 -12.09 -1.01
C GLU A 124 4.16 -13.20 -2.01
N THR A 125 3.64 -14.42 -1.81
CA THR A 125 3.90 -15.56 -2.70
C THR A 125 3.00 -15.60 -3.92
N ILE A 126 1.78 -15.05 -3.83
CA ILE A 126 0.83 -15.00 -4.95
C ILE A 126 0.98 -13.73 -5.80
N SER A 127 1.69 -12.72 -5.31
CA SER A 127 2.06 -11.52 -6.07
C SER A 127 3.53 -11.54 -6.50
N SER A 128 3.99 -10.47 -7.15
CA SER A 128 5.38 -10.27 -7.55
C SER A 128 6.31 -9.90 -6.39
N THR A 129 5.82 -9.81 -5.15
CA THR A 129 6.59 -9.27 -4.03
C THR A 129 7.79 -10.15 -3.70
N ALA A 130 7.61 -11.47 -3.54
CA ALA A 130 8.70 -12.36 -3.18
C ALA A 130 9.74 -12.55 -4.31
N THR A 131 9.36 -12.34 -5.57
CA THR A 131 10.21 -12.62 -6.75
C THR A 131 10.83 -11.38 -7.37
N LEU A 132 10.13 -10.25 -7.37
CA LEU A 132 10.56 -8.99 -8.01
C LEU A 132 10.78 -7.85 -7.01
N GLY A 133 10.48 -8.05 -5.73
CA GLY A 133 10.73 -7.05 -4.68
C GLY A 133 9.77 -5.86 -4.67
N PHE A 134 8.63 -5.98 -5.36
CA PHE A 134 7.51 -5.03 -5.27
C PHE A 134 6.22 -5.69 -5.79
N ARG A 135 5.08 -5.02 -5.62
CA ARG A 135 3.82 -5.36 -6.30
C ARG A 135 2.97 -4.13 -6.57
N ILE A 136 2.13 -4.20 -7.60
CA ILE A 136 1.10 -3.19 -7.88
C ILE A 136 -0.05 -3.39 -6.88
N GLU A 137 -0.45 -2.35 -6.17
CA GLU A 137 -1.60 -2.38 -5.25
C GLU A 137 -2.86 -1.83 -5.91
N GLY A 138 -2.72 -0.90 -6.85
CA GLY A 138 -3.85 -0.35 -7.58
C GLY A 138 -3.43 0.65 -8.65
N ILE A 139 -4.35 0.86 -9.60
CA ILE A 139 -4.23 1.83 -10.68
C ILE A 139 -5.53 2.63 -10.74
N LYS A 140 -5.42 3.95 -10.72
CA LYS A 140 -6.47 4.90 -11.10
C LYS A 140 -6.14 5.45 -12.48
N LYS A 141 -7.09 5.33 -13.41
CA LYS A 141 -6.99 5.89 -14.76
C LYS A 141 -7.59 7.30 -14.82
N GLU A 142 -7.31 7.99 -15.92
CA GLU A 142 -7.80 9.34 -16.24
C GLU A 142 -9.33 9.43 -16.25
N ASP A 143 -10.00 8.39 -16.75
CA ASP A 143 -11.47 8.27 -16.78
C ASP A 143 -12.10 8.04 -15.40
N GLY A 144 -11.28 8.01 -14.34
CA GLY A 144 -11.71 7.77 -12.97
C GLY A 144 -11.82 6.28 -12.60
N THR A 145 -11.65 5.36 -13.55
CA THR A 145 -11.69 3.92 -13.28
C THR A 145 -10.57 3.51 -12.33
N VAL A 146 -10.91 2.79 -11.26
CA VAL A 146 -9.94 2.28 -10.27
C VAL A 146 -9.89 0.76 -10.34
N ASN A 147 -8.75 0.23 -10.74
CA ASN A 147 -8.45 -1.20 -10.66
C ASN A 147 -7.61 -1.49 -9.41
N ARG A 148 -8.02 -2.48 -8.61
CA ARG A 148 -7.26 -2.98 -7.45
C ARG A 148 -7.01 -4.47 -7.54
N ASP A 149 -7.25 -5.08 -8.70
CA ASP A 149 -7.20 -6.51 -8.91
C ASP A 149 -5.85 -7.03 -9.38
N PHE A 150 -4.83 -6.72 -8.57
CA PHE A 150 -3.44 -7.12 -8.82
C PHE A 150 -2.96 -8.21 -7.85
N LYS A 151 -3.89 -8.91 -7.18
CA LYS A 151 -3.54 -9.85 -6.08
C LYS A 151 -2.73 -11.05 -6.60
N LYS A 152 -2.97 -11.45 -7.86
CA LYS A 152 -2.27 -12.55 -8.55
C LYS A 152 -1.32 -12.06 -9.65
N THR A 153 -1.05 -10.76 -9.73
CA THR A 153 -0.06 -10.19 -10.64
C THR A 153 1.33 -10.51 -10.10
N ARG A 154 1.99 -11.50 -10.71
CA ARG A 154 3.19 -12.13 -10.16
C ARG A 154 4.37 -12.17 -11.12
N THR A 155 4.14 -12.53 -12.38
CA THR A 155 5.23 -12.68 -13.34
C THR A 155 5.68 -11.34 -13.89
N LYS A 156 6.91 -11.29 -14.41
CA LYS A 156 7.45 -10.08 -15.06
C LYS A 156 6.54 -9.64 -16.20
N GLU A 157 6.02 -10.58 -16.98
CA GLU A 157 5.16 -10.33 -18.13
C GLU A 157 3.84 -9.68 -17.71
N GLN A 158 3.20 -10.19 -16.64
CA GLN A 158 1.96 -9.61 -16.09
C GLN A 158 2.19 -8.18 -15.56
N VAL A 159 3.32 -7.95 -14.88
CA VAL A 159 3.69 -6.62 -14.37
C VAL A 159 3.97 -5.66 -15.53
N MET A 160 4.69 -6.09 -16.55
CA MET A 160 4.97 -5.29 -17.74
C MET A 160 3.69 -4.94 -18.51
N GLU A 161 2.71 -5.86 -18.56
CA GLU A 161 1.40 -5.57 -19.16
C GLU A 161 0.66 -4.49 -18.38
N ALA A 162 0.63 -4.56 -17.04
CA ALA A 162 0.00 -3.54 -16.21
C ALA A 162 0.67 -2.15 -16.39
N PHE A 163 2.00 -2.09 -16.51
CA PHE A 163 2.71 -0.85 -16.83
C PHE A 163 2.38 -0.32 -18.24
N ARG A 164 2.27 -1.22 -19.22
CA ARG A 164 1.90 -0.84 -20.59
C ARG A 164 0.48 -0.27 -20.65
N GLU A 165 -0.46 -0.91 -19.96
CA GLU A 165 -1.84 -0.44 -19.85
C GLU A 165 -1.91 0.93 -19.15
N PHE A 166 -1.16 1.10 -18.06
CA PHE A 166 -1.10 2.36 -17.32
C PHE A 166 -0.54 3.52 -18.14
N THR A 167 0.55 3.27 -18.87
CA THR A 167 1.21 4.29 -19.70
C THR A 167 0.53 4.48 -21.06
N ARG A 168 -0.41 3.62 -21.43
CA ARG A 168 -1.01 3.54 -22.78
C ARG A 168 0.04 3.49 -23.90
N GLY A 169 1.22 2.93 -23.61
CA GLY A 169 2.36 2.89 -24.54
C GLY A 169 3.03 4.24 -24.81
N ASN A 170 2.69 5.30 -24.06
CA ASN A 170 3.31 6.62 -24.20
C ASN A 170 4.77 6.58 -23.73
N ARG A 171 5.70 6.66 -24.69
CA ARG A 171 7.13 6.58 -24.41
C ARG A 171 7.66 7.79 -23.63
N ASN A 172 7.04 8.96 -23.75
CA ASN A 172 7.50 10.17 -23.08
C ASN A 172 7.32 10.12 -21.55
N ILE A 173 6.43 9.24 -21.05
CA ILE A 173 6.25 9.02 -19.61
C ILE A 173 7.41 8.21 -19.01
N LEU A 174 8.14 7.45 -19.84
CA LEU A 174 9.25 6.59 -19.43
C LEU A 174 10.63 7.28 -19.50
N VAL A 175 10.68 8.55 -19.92
CA VAL A 175 11.92 9.31 -20.15
C VAL A 175 12.16 10.28 -18.99
#